data_AF-A0A932WWT8-F1
#
_entry.id   AF-A0A932WWT8-F1
#
_cell.length_a   1.000
_cell.length_b   1.000
_cell.length_c   1.000
_cell.angle_alpha   90.00
_cell.angle_beta   90.00
_cell.angle_gamma   90.00
#
_symmetry.space_group_name_H-M   'P 1'
#
loop_
_entity.id
_entity.type
_entity.pdbx_description
1 polymer ?
#
loop_
_entity_poly.entity_id
_entity_poly.type
_entity_poly.pdbx_seq_one_letter_code
_entity_poly.pdbx_strand_id
1 'polypeptide(L)'
;MTINSKIEKVKAGERMPYFVFKNGTNIYDQIISPCFKLLFFGNDKKPYDKLQHYGFTIETFCFNEIPVTLFDDASNFYILLRPDNHISYIGNDIEYCNNLLKKISS
;
A
#
# COMPACT_ATOMS: atom_id res chain seq x y z
N MET A 1 7.39 -19.31 4.36
CA MET A 1 7.18 -18.76 3.00
C MET A 1 7.42 -17.27 3.07
N THR A 2 8.58 -16.80 2.61
CA THR A 2 8.93 -15.38 2.61
C THR A 2 8.22 -14.74 1.43
N ILE A 3 7.26 -13.86 1.71
CA ILE A 3 6.48 -13.18 0.68
C ILE A 3 7.39 -12.10 0.10
N ASN A 4 8.16 -12.45 -0.92
CA ASN A 4 8.98 -11.53 -1.71
C ASN A 4 8.06 -10.75 -2.67
N SER A 5 7.26 -9.86 -2.10
CA SER A 5 6.55 -8.83 -2.85
C SER A 5 7.50 -7.64 -3.04
N LYS A 6 7.84 -7.30 -4.29
CA LYS A 6 8.72 -6.19 -4.63
C LYS A 6 8.16 -5.46 -5.84
N ILE A 7 8.16 -4.13 -5.78
CA ILE A 7 8.02 -3.27 -6.96
C ILE A 7 9.25 -2.38 -6.99
N GLU A 8 10.04 -2.51 -8.06
CA GLU A 8 11.24 -1.73 -8.34
C GLU A 8 12.26 -1.64 -7.22
N LYS A 9 12.27 -0.55 -6.45
CA LYS A 9 13.23 -0.36 -5.35
C LYS A 9 12.63 -0.69 -3.98
N VAL A 10 11.34 -0.95 -3.92
CA VAL A 10 10.57 -1.09 -2.68
C VAL A 10 10.16 -2.54 -2.48
N LYS A 11 10.46 -3.10 -1.31
CA LYS A 11 10.14 -4.49 -0.96
C LYS A 11 9.24 -4.57 0.26
N ALA A 12 8.42 -5.62 0.30
CA ALA A 12 7.76 -6.04 1.53
C ALA A 12 8.80 -6.41 2.60
N GLY A 13 8.50 -6.04 3.85
CA GLY A 13 9.40 -6.11 4.98
C GLY A 13 10.20 -4.83 5.25
N GLU A 14 10.31 -3.92 4.28
CA GLU A 14 10.95 -2.62 4.48
C GLU A 14 9.98 -1.56 4.98
N ARG A 15 10.53 -0.50 5.57
CA ARG A 15 9.75 0.68 5.94
C ARG A 15 9.39 1.47 4.69
N MET A 16 8.18 2.06 4.66
CA MET A 16 7.76 2.91 3.55
C MET A 16 8.79 4.02 3.27
N PRO A 17 9.35 4.13 2.06
CA PRO A 17 10.27 5.21 1.74
C PRO A 17 9.58 6.57 1.86
N TYR A 18 10.36 7.57 2.27
CA TYR A 18 9.90 8.95 2.25
C TYR A 18 9.89 9.48 0.81
N PHE A 19 8.79 10.11 0.42
CA PHE A 19 8.68 10.88 -0.80
C PHE A 19 7.62 11.98 -0.66
N VAL A 20 7.70 12.95 -1.57
CA VAL A 20 6.81 14.11 -1.65
C VAL A 20 6.06 14.06 -2.97
N PHE A 21 4.74 14.24 -2.92
CA PHE A 21 3.88 14.36 -4.09
C PHE A 21 4.05 15.73 -4.76
N LYS A 22 3.60 15.89 -6.02
CA LYS A 22 3.70 17.18 -6.73
C LYS A 22 3.01 18.34 -6.03
N ASN A 23 2.00 18.06 -5.21
CA ASN A 23 1.27 19.06 -4.42
C ASN A 23 2.04 19.53 -3.16
N GLY A 24 3.25 19.02 -2.91
CA GLY A 24 4.06 19.36 -1.73
C GLY A 24 3.70 18.57 -0.46
N THR A 25 2.66 17.73 -0.49
CA THR A 25 2.33 16.82 0.61
C THR A 25 3.30 15.64 0.59
N ASN A 26 3.82 15.23 1.75
CA ASN A 26 4.62 14.02 1.85
C ASN A 26 3.76 12.81 2.21
N ILE A 27 4.26 11.61 1.91
CA ILE A 27 3.51 10.38 2.19
C ILE A 27 3.19 10.21 3.68
N TYR A 28 4.12 10.57 4.57
CA TYR A 28 4.02 10.37 6.01
C TYR A 28 2.95 11.24 6.68
N ASP A 29 2.68 12.44 6.15
CA ASP A 29 1.55 13.27 6.55
C ASP A 29 0.21 12.58 6.26
N GLN A 30 0.13 11.78 5.18
CA GLN A 30 -1.08 11.03 4.87
C GLN A 30 -1.21 9.74 5.68
N ILE A 31 -0.08 9.05 5.92
CA ILE A 31 -0.04 7.78 6.65
C ILE A 31 0.25 7.93 8.14
N ILE A 32 -0.24 9.01 8.78
CA ILE A 32 0.06 9.30 10.20
C ILE A 32 -0.67 8.37 11.18
N SER A 33 -1.85 7.84 10.83
CA SER A 33 -2.68 7.05 11.74
C SER A 33 -2.00 5.74 12.18
N PRO A 34 -2.09 5.33 13.47
CA PRO A 34 -1.50 4.08 13.95
C PRO A 34 -2.38 2.85 13.62
N CYS A 35 -2.84 2.74 12.38
CA CYS A 35 -3.72 1.68 11.87
C CYS A 35 -3.09 0.98 10.66
N PHE A 36 -3.67 -0.15 10.25
CA PHE A 36 -3.35 -0.73 8.95
C PHE A 36 -3.81 0.21 7.85
N LYS A 37 -2.99 0.37 6.82
CA LYS A 37 -3.31 1.25 5.69
C LYS A 37 -3.11 0.53 4.39
N LEU A 38 -4.07 0.65 3.50
CA LEU A 38 -3.96 0.15 2.14
C LEU A 38 -3.85 1.35 1.21
N LEU A 39 -2.71 1.49 0.56
CA LEU A 39 -2.44 2.53 -0.41
C LEU A 39 -2.59 1.94 -1.80
N PHE A 40 -3.25 2.66 -2.69
CA PHE A 40 -3.35 2.32 -4.10
C PHE A 40 -2.67 3.41 -4.90
N PHE A 41 -1.79 3.02 -5.81
CA PHE A 41 -1.09 3.88 -6.73
C PHE A 41 -1.52 3.52 -8.15
N GLY A 42 -2.19 4.42 -8.85
CA GLY A 42 -2.71 4.15 -10.19
C GLY A 42 -3.95 4.98 -10.54
N ASN A 43 -4.51 4.69 -11.72
CA ASN A 43 -5.65 5.45 -12.27
C ASN A 43 -6.98 4.66 -12.23
N ASP A 44 -7.06 3.62 -11.40
CA ASP A 44 -8.30 2.85 -11.27
C ASP A 44 -9.36 3.64 -10.48
N LYS A 45 -10.61 3.59 -10.94
CA LYS A 45 -11.73 4.35 -10.34
C LYS A 45 -12.27 3.69 -9.08
N LYS A 46 -12.09 2.38 -8.95
CA LYS A 46 -12.63 1.59 -7.83
C LYS A 46 -11.61 0.57 -7.31
N PRO A 47 -10.42 1.03 -6.85
CA PRO A 47 -9.35 0.13 -6.46
C PRO A 47 -9.70 -0.77 -5.26
N TYR A 48 -10.72 -0.40 -4.48
CA TYR A 48 -11.11 -1.08 -3.24
C TYR A 48 -12.46 -1.81 -3.31
N ASP A 49 -13.09 -1.92 -4.48
CA ASP A 49 -14.41 -2.60 -4.62
C ASP A 49 -14.35 -4.06 -4.14
N LYS A 50 -13.19 -4.69 -4.32
CA LYS A 50 -12.91 -6.07 -3.87
C LYS A 50 -12.35 -6.17 -2.46
N LEU A 51 -12.12 -5.07 -1.74
CA LEU A 51 -11.56 -5.09 -0.39
C LEU A 51 -12.59 -5.67 0.58
N GLN A 52 -12.21 -6.72 1.31
CA GLN A 52 -13.11 -7.29 2.32
C GLN A 52 -13.09 -6.46 3.60
N HIS A 53 -14.16 -6.57 4.38
CA HIS A 53 -14.21 -6.01 5.73
C HIS A 53 -13.56 -6.99 6.71
N TYR A 54 -12.72 -6.45 7.60
CA TYR A 54 -12.03 -7.20 8.65
C TYR A 54 -12.45 -6.69 10.02
N GLY A 55 -12.14 -7.44 11.08
CA GLY A 55 -12.46 -7.05 12.47
C GLY A 55 -11.68 -5.85 13.00
N PHE A 56 -10.87 -5.17 12.17
CA PHE A 56 -10.06 -4.02 12.51
C PHE A 56 -10.16 -2.94 11.44
N THR A 57 -9.87 -1.70 11.84
CA THR A 57 -9.89 -0.53 10.95
C THR A 57 -8.72 -0.56 9.97
N ILE A 58 -9.04 -0.42 8.68
CA ILE A 58 -8.06 -0.23 7.60
C ILE A 58 -8.38 1.10 6.93
N GLU A 59 -7.40 1.99 6.88
CA GLU A 59 -7.51 3.24 6.12
C GLU A 59 -7.07 3.02 4.68
N THR A 60 -7.89 3.46 3.73
CA THR A 60 -7.60 3.31 2.30
C THR A 60 -7.24 4.66 1.69
N PHE A 61 -6.12 4.74 0.97
CA PHE A 61 -5.64 5.96 0.31
C PHE A 61 -5.46 5.74 -1.17
N CYS A 62 -6.02 6.60 -2.03
CA CYS A 62 -5.90 6.48 -3.47
C CYS A 62 -5.00 7.58 -4.02
N PHE A 63 -3.92 7.19 -4.70
CA PHE A 63 -2.94 8.08 -5.31
C PHE A 63 -2.94 7.90 -6.82
N ASN A 64 -3.32 8.95 -7.55
CA ASN A 64 -3.23 8.97 -9.01
C ASN A 64 -1.80 9.30 -9.50
N GLU A 65 -0.91 9.64 -8.58
CA GLU A 65 0.49 9.94 -8.85
C GLU A 65 1.37 8.80 -8.34
N ILE A 66 2.18 8.23 -9.24
CA ILE A 66 3.16 7.19 -8.94
C ILE A 66 4.55 7.85 -8.93
N PRO A 67 5.27 7.86 -7.80
CA PRO A 67 6.63 8.38 -7.74
C PRO A 67 7.60 7.56 -8.59
N VAL A 68 7.91 8.03 -9.80
CA VAL A 68 8.82 7.36 -10.76
C VAL A 68 10.20 7.10 -10.16
N THR A 69 10.68 7.95 -9.25
CA THR A 69 11.98 7.76 -8.59
C THR A 69 12.07 6.47 -7.75
N LEU A 70 10.94 6.00 -7.23
CA LEU A 70 10.82 4.84 -6.35
C LEU A 70 10.22 3.62 -7.05
N PHE A 71 9.20 3.84 -7.87
CA PHE A 71 8.40 2.80 -8.50
C PHE A 71 8.57 2.77 -10.03
N ASP A 72 9.47 3.56 -10.59
CA ASP A 72 9.77 3.64 -12.02
C ASP A 72 8.48 3.75 -12.87
N ASP A 73 8.36 2.95 -13.94
CA ASP A 73 7.16 2.85 -14.78
C ASP A 73 6.12 1.83 -14.25
N ALA A 74 6.06 1.61 -12.93
CA ALA A 74 5.08 0.70 -12.35
C ALA A 74 3.64 1.12 -12.68
N SER A 75 2.81 0.14 -13.02
CA SER A 75 1.39 0.30 -13.32
C SER A 75 0.55 0.39 -12.04
N ASN A 76 -0.75 0.15 -12.10
CA ASN A 76 -1.61 0.11 -10.93
C ASN A 76 -1.12 -0.94 -9.90
N PHE A 77 -0.90 -0.54 -8.64
CA PHE A 77 -0.52 -1.44 -7.57
C PHE A 77 -1.03 -0.98 -6.19
N TYR A 78 -0.98 -1.91 -5.25
CA TYR A 78 -1.35 -1.74 -3.85
C TYR A 78 -0.13 -1.87 -2.96
N ILE A 79 -0.11 -1.11 -1.87
CA ILE A 79 0.83 -1.22 -0.77
C ILE A 79 0.04 -1.37 0.53
N LEU A 80 0.22 -2.49 1.23
CA LEU A 80 -0.31 -2.67 2.57
C LEU A 80 0.76 -2.24 3.59
N LEU A 81 0.42 -1.26 4.41
CA LEU A 81 1.22 -0.80 5.52
C LEU A 81 0.67 -1.30 6.85
N ARG A 82 1.60 -1.63 7.73
CA ARG A 82 1.35 -1.87 9.16
C ARG A 82 1.21 -0.54 9.91
N PRO A 83 0.68 -0.57 11.15
CA PRO A 83 0.65 0.59 12.04
C PRO A 83 2.01 1.28 12.25
N ASP A 84 3.11 0.53 12.14
CA ASP A 84 4.49 1.02 12.27
C ASP A 84 5.10 1.54 10.94
N ASN A 85 4.28 1.67 9.89
CA ASN A 85 4.65 2.07 8.53
C ASN A 85 5.61 1.11 7.80
N HIS A 86 5.71 -0.15 8.24
CA HIS A 86 6.34 -1.21 7.45
C HIS A 86 5.41 -1.76 6.38
N ILE A 87 5.98 -2.06 5.22
CA ILE A 87 5.29 -2.64 4.07
C ILE A 87 5.07 -4.12 4.34
N SER A 88 3.82 -4.52 4.59
CA SER A 88 3.42 -5.93 4.64
C SER A 88 3.28 -6.54 3.26
N TYR A 89 2.85 -5.75 2.28
CA TYR A 89 2.60 -6.21 0.92
C TYR A 89 2.79 -5.08 -0.08
N ILE A 90 3.27 -5.43 -1.26
CA ILE A 90 3.38 -4.54 -2.41
C ILE A 90 3.15 -5.35 -3.69
N GLY A 91 2.16 -4.96 -4.49
CA GLY A 91 1.78 -5.73 -5.68
C GLY A 91 0.44 -5.30 -6.26
N ASN A 92 0.10 -5.80 -7.44
CA ASN A 92 -1.13 -5.46 -8.16
C ASN A 92 -2.31 -6.40 -7.88
N ASP A 93 -2.14 -7.38 -6.99
CA ASP A 93 -3.18 -8.36 -6.66
C ASP A 93 -3.89 -7.99 -5.34
N ILE A 94 -5.15 -7.53 -5.43
CA ILE A 94 -6.01 -7.22 -4.29
C ILE A 94 -6.52 -8.47 -3.57
N GLU A 95 -6.69 -9.59 -4.27
CA GLU A 95 -7.12 -10.86 -3.66
C GLU A 95 -6.01 -11.43 -2.78
N TYR A 96 -4.76 -11.30 -3.21
CA TYR A 96 -3.61 -11.62 -2.37
C TYR A 96 -3.57 -10.73 -1.12
N CYS A 97 -3.79 -9.43 -1.28
CA CYS A 97 -3.88 -8.50 -0.15
C CYS A 97 -5.00 -8.91 0.82
N ASN A 98 -6.17 -9.31 0.30
CA ASN A 98 -7.28 -9.78 1.12
C ASN A 98 -6.92 -11.06 1.91
N ASN A 99 -6.24 -12.00 1.26
CA ASN A 99 -5.77 -13.23 1.91
C ASN A 99 -4.76 -12.93 3.02
N LEU A 100 -3.89 -11.94 2.83
CA LEU A 100 -2.95 -11.47 3.85
C LEU A 100 -3.67 -10.84 5.04
N LEU A 101 -4.59 -9.91 4.80
CA LEU A 101 -5.39 -9.27 5.83
C LEU A 101 -6.22 -10.29 6.61
N LYS A 102 -6.78 -11.30 5.92
CA LYS A 102 -7.51 -12.41 6.55
C LYS A 102 -6.61 -13.22 7.49
N LYS A 103 -5.36 -13.50 7.10
CA LYS A 103 -4.39 -14.20 7.96
C LYS A 103 -3.99 -13.37 9.18
N ILE A 104 -3.96 -12.05 9.07
CA ILE A 104 -3.66 -11.14 10.19
C ILE A 104 -4.86 -11.00 11.12
N SER A 105 -6.08 -11.06 10.58
CA SER A 105 -7.34 -10.99 11.34
C SER A 105 -7.72 -12.28 12.08
N SER A 106 -7.09 -13.41 11.74
CA SER A 106 -7.47 -14.76 12.19
C SER A 106 -6.58 -15.27 13.30
#